data_AF-A0A0P7W276-F1
#
_entry.id   AF-A0A0P7W276-F1
#
_cell.length_a   1.000
_cell.length_b   1.000
_cell.length_c   1.000
_cell.angle_alpha   90.00
_cell.angle_beta   90.00
_cell.angle_gamma   90.00
#
_symmetry.space_group_name_H-M   'P 1'
#
loop_
_entity.id
_entity.type
_entity.pdbx_description
1 polymer ?
#
loop_
_entity_poly.entity_id
_entity_poly.type
_entity_poly.pdbx_seq_one_letter_code
_entity_poly.pdbx_strand_id
1 'polypeptide(L)'
;AFFIPYVVFLFTCGIPLFLLEIALGQYTSQGGITCWRKICPLFQGLGFGSQVVVSYSSIYYIIILAWSFFYLFASLSSKLPWTSCGNYWNTGTTNL
;
A
#
# COMPACT_ATOMS: atom_id res chain seq x y z
N ALA A 1 12.60 6.67 21.34
CA ALA A 1 11.35 7.29 21.83
C ALA A 1 10.35 7.61 20.70
N PHE A 2 10.09 6.67 19.77
CA PHE A 2 9.09 6.82 18.69
C PHE A 2 7.76 6.11 19.01
N PHE A 3 7.81 5.12 19.90
CA PHE A 3 6.64 4.31 20.25
C PHE A 3 5.56 5.10 21.02
N ILE A 4 5.97 5.99 21.92
CA ILE A 4 5.05 6.83 22.71
C ILE A 4 4.19 7.72 21.79
N PRO A 5 4.75 8.56 20.90
CA PRO A 5 3.92 9.36 20.00
C PRO A 5 3.11 8.48 19.03
N TYR A 6 3.67 7.38 18.53
CA TYR A 6 2.95 6.45 17.65
C TYR A 6 1.66 5.91 18.30
N VAL A 7 1.74 5.42 19.54
CA VAL A 7 0.60 4.87 20.27
C VAL A 7 -0.46 5.95 20.54
N VAL A 8 -0.05 7.17 20.92
CA VAL A 8 -0.98 8.28 21.15
C VAL A 8 -1.76 8.59 19.87
N PHE A 9 -1.08 8.84 18.74
CA PHE A 9 -1.74 9.14 17.46
C PHE A 9 -2.60 7.97 16.95
N LEU A 10 -2.20 6.73 17.20
CA LEU A 10 -2.98 5.55 16.85
C LEU A 10 -4.34 5.55 17.56
N PHE A 11 -4.36 5.75 18.88
CA PHE A 11 -5.61 5.73 19.65
C PHE A 11 -6.45 7.00 19.48
N THR A 12 -5.83 8.18 19.34
CA THR A 12 -6.57 9.45 19.26
C THR A 12 -7.05 9.78 17.84
N CYS A 13 -6.34 9.34 16.80
CA CYS A 13 -6.65 9.69 15.41
C CYS A 13 -6.85 8.46 14.52
N GLY A 14 -5.93 7.50 14.55
CA GLY A 14 -5.99 6.33 13.67
C GLY A 14 -7.25 5.49 13.84
N ILE A 15 -7.49 4.99 15.06
CA ILE A 15 -8.64 4.15 15.38
C ILE A 15 -9.97 4.88 15.17
N PRO A 16 -10.16 6.13 15.66
CA PRO A 16 -11.41 6.86 15.42
C PRO A 16 -11.71 7.10 13.93
N LEU A 17 -10.69 7.44 13.11
CA LEU A 17 -10.89 7.65 11.68
C LEU A 17 -11.23 6.35 10.94
N PHE A 18 -10.57 5.25 11.30
CA PHE A 18 -10.85 3.94 10.72
C PHE A 18 -12.27 3.46 11.06
N LEU A 19 -12.69 3.62 12.32
CA LEU A 19 -14.05 3.29 12.74
C LEU A 19 -15.09 4.18 12.06
N LEU A 20 -14.81 5.47 11.90
CA LEU A 20 -15.69 6.39 11.16
C LEU A 20 -15.88 5.90 9.71
N GLU A 21 -14.81 5.59 9.01
CA GLU A 21 -14.88 5.14 7.61
C GLU A 21 -15.68 3.85 7.46
N ILE A 22 -15.43 2.86 8.33
CA ILE A 22 -16.19 1.60 8.32
C ILE A 22 -17.66 1.83 8.66
N ALA A 23 -17.96 2.59 9.72
CA ALA A 23 -19.34 2.86 10.11
C ALA A 23 -20.11 3.59 9.01
N LEU A 24 -19.49 4.57 8.35
CA LEU A 24 -20.09 5.28 7.21
C LEU A 24 -20.31 4.36 6.01
N GLY A 25 -19.34 3.50 5.69
CA GLY A 25 -19.46 2.52 4.61
C GLY A 25 -20.58 1.50 4.86
N GLN A 26 -20.68 0.98 6.09
CA GLN A 26 -21.73 0.04 6.49
C GLN A 26 -23.10 0.72 6.52
N TYR A 27 -23.23 1.91 7.12
CA TYR A 27 -24.49 2.65 7.21
C TYR A 27 -25.05 3.03 5.85
N THR A 28 -24.20 3.50 4.94
CA THR A 28 -24.66 3.92 3.60
C THR A 28 -24.81 2.76 2.63
N SER A 29 -24.11 1.63 2.86
CA SER A 29 -24.05 0.47 1.96
C SER A 29 -23.72 0.87 0.52
N GLN A 30 -22.82 1.84 0.37
CA GLN A 30 -22.42 2.42 -0.91
C GLN A 30 -20.89 2.62 -0.95
N GLY A 31 -20.32 2.71 -2.15
CA GLY A 31 -18.91 3.04 -2.33
C GLY A 31 -18.57 4.47 -1.86
N GLY A 32 -17.28 4.74 -1.68
CA GLY A 32 -16.77 5.99 -1.10
C GLY A 32 -17.32 7.27 -1.73
N ILE A 33 -17.43 7.33 -3.07
CA ILE A 33 -17.96 8.51 -3.77
C ILE A 33 -19.45 8.72 -3.49
N THR A 34 -20.25 7.66 -3.54
CA THR A 34 -21.71 7.73 -3.36
C THR A 34 -22.10 7.89 -1.90
N CYS A 35 -21.28 7.41 -0.97
CA CYS A 35 -21.42 7.60 0.48
C CYS A 35 -21.40 9.09 0.85
N TRP A 36 -20.37 9.82 0.42
CA TRP A 36 -20.24 11.27 0.69
C TRP A 36 -21.40 12.08 0.09
N ARG A 37 -21.91 11.70 -1.09
CA ARG A 37 -23.06 12.36 -1.72
C ARG A 37 -24.36 12.22 -0.91
N LYS A 38 -24.56 11.10 -0.19
CA LYS A 38 -25.74 10.87 0.65
C LYS A 38 -25.67 11.59 2.00
N ILE A 39 -24.46 11.75 2.55
CA ILE A 39 -24.25 12.40 3.85
C ILE A 39 -24.21 13.91 3.71
N CYS A 40 -23.32 14.42 2.85
CA CYS A 40 -23.08 15.84 2.65
C CYS A 40 -22.55 16.08 1.23
N PRO A 41 -23.37 16.58 0.28
CA PRO A 41 -22.96 16.76 -1.12
C PRO A 41 -21.77 17.73 -1.29
N LEU A 42 -21.54 18.63 -0.34
CA LEU A 42 -20.36 19.52 -0.33
C LEU A 42 -19.03 18.74 -0.25
N PHE A 43 -19.01 17.59 0.44
CA PHE A 43 -17.81 16.76 0.63
C PHE A 43 -17.64 15.68 -0.45
N GLN A 44 -18.42 15.75 -1.54
CA GLN A 44 -18.29 14.80 -2.66
C GLN A 44 -16.88 14.77 -3.26
N GLY A 45 -16.14 15.88 -3.19
CA GLY A 45 -14.74 15.96 -3.62
C GLY A 45 -13.80 15.03 -2.84
N LEU A 46 -14.07 14.73 -1.56
CA LEU A 46 -13.27 13.80 -0.76
C LEU A 46 -13.34 12.37 -1.33
N GLY A 47 -14.51 11.95 -1.80
CA GLY A 47 -14.69 10.65 -2.44
C GLY A 47 -13.85 10.52 -3.70
N PHE A 48 -13.90 11.50 -4.60
CA PHE A 48 -13.07 11.49 -5.82
C PHE A 48 -11.58 11.57 -5.51
N GLY A 49 -11.17 12.43 -4.57
CA GLY A 49 -9.78 12.54 -4.14
C GLY A 49 -9.23 11.22 -3.61
N SER A 50 -9.98 10.54 -2.74
CA SER A 50 -9.60 9.22 -2.21
C SER A 50 -9.46 8.18 -3.32
N GLN A 51 -10.38 8.15 -4.30
CA GLN A 51 -10.33 7.22 -5.42
C GLN A 51 -9.08 7.44 -6.30
N VAL A 52 -8.72 8.70 -6.57
CA VAL A 52 -7.52 9.04 -7.34
C VAL A 52 -6.26 8.59 -6.60
N VAL A 53 -6.15 8.86 -5.30
CA VAL A 53 -5.00 8.42 -4.48
C VAL A 53 -4.87 6.90 -4.47
N VAL A 54 -5.97 6.15 -4.33
CA VAL A 54 -5.98 4.68 -4.39
C VAL A 54 -5.56 4.17 -5.78
N SER A 55 -5.99 4.84 -6.85
CA SER A 55 -5.63 4.44 -8.22
C SER A 55 -4.13 4.59 -8.49
N TYR A 56 -3.54 5.74 -8.11
CA TYR A 56 -2.09 5.95 -8.19
C TYR A 56 -1.33 4.95 -7.31
N SER A 57 -1.86 4.67 -6.12
CA SER A 57 -1.23 3.72 -5.21
C SER A 57 -1.20 2.31 -5.79
N SER A 58 -2.32 1.87 -6.36
CA SER A 58 -2.44 0.55 -6.97
C SER A 58 -1.42 0.34 -8.10
N ILE A 59 -1.17 1.36 -8.94
CA ILE A 59 -0.24 1.26 -10.07
C ILE A 59 1.19 0.93 -9.61
N TYR A 60 1.72 1.67 -8.63
CA TYR A 60 3.09 1.40 -8.16
C TYR A 60 3.16 0.12 -7.31
N TYR A 61 2.11 -0.18 -6.53
CA TYR A 61 2.08 -1.39 -5.70
C TYR A 61 2.13 -2.68 -6.52
N ILE A 62 1.49 -2.71 -7.70
CA ILE A 62 1.55 -3.87 -8.61
C ILE A 62 3.00 -4.18 -9.02
N ILE A 63 3.85 -3.17 -9.22
CA ILE A 63 5.27 -3.36 -9.57
C ILE A 63 6.03 -4.03 -8.42
N ILE A 64 5.80 -3.56 -7.18
CA ILE A 64 6.43 -4.14 -5.98
C ILE A 64 5.99 -5.59 -5.79
N LEU A 65 4.70 -5.88 -6.00
CA LEU A 65 4.17 -7.25 -5.95
C LEU A 65 4.79 -8.12 -7.05
N ALA A 66 4.92 -7.61 -8.28
CA ALA A 66 5.57 -8.33 -9.38
C ALA A 66 7.02 -8.68 -9.07
N TRP A 67 7.80 -7.75 -8.51
CA TRP A 67 9.16 -8.04 -8.04
C TRP A 67 9.15 -9.07 -6.91
N SER A 68 8.25 -8.94 -5.94
CA SER A 68 8.12 -9.89 -4.83
C SER A 68 7.84 -11.31 -5.32
N PHE A 69 6.92 -11.47 -6.28
CA PHE A 69 6.65 -12.77 -6.92
C PHE A 69 7.85 -13.29 -7.72
N PHE A 70 8.52 -12.41 -8.47
CA PHE A 70 9.73 -12.79 -9.22
C PHE A 70 10.81 -13.36 -8.28
N TYR A 71 11.11 -12.66 -7.19
CA TYR A 71 12.09 -13.13 -6.20
C TYR A 71 11.61 -14.37 -5.45
N LEU A 72 10.31 -14.49 -5.18
CA LEU A 72 9.73 -15.70 -4.57
C LEU A 72 9.98 -16.92 -5.46
N PHE A 73 9.63 -16.86 -6.75
CA PHE A 73 9.87 -17.98 -7.66
C PHE A 73 11.36 -18.24 -7.90
N ALA A 74 12.19 -17.19 -7.97
CA ALA A 74 13.64 -17.33 -8.09
C ALA A 74 14.27 -17.98 -6.84
N SER A 75 13.64 -17.86 -5.67
CA SER A 75 14.10 -18.51 -4.43
C SER A 75 13.79 -20.02 -4.35
N LEU A 76 12.90 -20.53 -5.21
CA LEU A 76 12.58 -21.97 -5.27
C LEU A 76 13.67 -22.80 -6.00
N SER A 77 14.73 -22.17 -6.49
CA SER A 77 15.91 -22.86 -7.02
C SER A 77 16.87 -23.31 -5.92
N SER A 78 17.55 -24.43 -6.13
CA SER A 78 18.50 -25.03 -5.18
C SER A 78 19.72 -24.15 -4.88
N LYS A 79 20.13 -23.31 -5.83
CA LYS A 79 21.11 -22.24 -5.63
C LYS A 79 20.44 -20.91 -5.94
N LEU A 80 20.46 -20.00 -4.96
CA LEU A 80 19.88 -18.68 -5.13
C LEU A 80 20.74 -17.86 -6.12
N PRO A 81 20.12 -17.21 -7.12
CA PRO A 81 20.87 -16.56 -8.20
C PRO A 81 21.68 -15.34 -7.74
N TRP A 82 21.30 -14.72 -6.61
CA TRP A 82 22.02 -13.59 -6.02
C TRP A 82 23.15 -13.99 -5.05
N THR A 83 23.42 -15.29 -4.86
CA THR A 83 24.51 -15.75 -3.97
C THR A 83 25.90 -15.64 -4.61
N SER A 84 26.00 -15.71 -5.93
CA SER A 84 27.28 -15.69 -6.65
C SER A 84 27.37 -14.56 -7.67
N CYS A 85 28.56 -13.97 -7.82
CA CYS A 85 28.83 -12.91 -8.80
C CYS A 85 29.15 -13.42 -10.22
N GLY A 86 28.96 -14.71 -10.53
CA GLY A 86 29.25 -15.31 -11.83
C GLY A 86 28.12 -15.26 -12.88
N ASN A 87 27.06 -14.49 -12.64
CA ASN A 87 25.92 -14.39 -13.55
C ASN A 87 26.16 -13.40 -14.71
N TYR A 88 25.43 -13.57 -15.81
CA TYR A 88 25.56 -12.75 -17.02
C TYR A 88 25.21 -11.26 -16.82
N TRP A 89 24.41 -10.94 -15.80
CA TRP A 89 23.99 -9.57 -15.47
C TRP A 89 24.96 -8.85 -14.54
N ASN A 90 25.98 -9.53 -14.01
CA ASN A 90 26.95 -8.90 -13.13
C ASN A 90 27.95 -8.08 -13.94
N THR A 91 28.23 -6.86 -13.48
CA THR A 91 29.27 -6.01 -14.05
C THR A 91 30.66 -6.49 -13.62
N GLY A 92 31.63 -6.41 -14.53
CA GLY A 92 33.03 -6.80 -14.28
C GLY A 92 33.74 -5.85 -13.32
N THR A 93 33.41 -5.92 -12.04
CA THR A 93 34.28 -5.42 -10.96
C THR A 93 35.04 -6.60 -10.38
N THR A 94 35.93 -7.16 -11.20
CA THR A 94 37.05 -7.99 -10.74
C THR A 94 38.03 -7.08 -10.00
N ASN A 95 37.79 -6.84 -8.71
CA ASN A 95 38.87 -6.56 -7.76
C ASN A 95 39.25 -7.89 -7.10
N LEU A 96 39.98 -8.70 -7.88
CA LEU A 96 41.06 -9.60 -7.49
C LEU A 96 41.71 -10.11 -8.79
#